data_AF-A0A432QHL4-F1
#
_entry.id   AF-A0A432QHL4-F1
#
_cell.length_a   1.000
_cell.length_b   1.000
_cell.length_c   1.000
_cell.angle_alpha   90.00
_cell.angle_beta   90.00
_cell.angle_gamma   90.00
#
_symmetry.space_group_name_H-M   'P 1'
#
loop_
_entity.id
_entity.type
_entity.pdbx_description
1 polymer ?
#
loop_
_entity_poly.entity_id
_entity_poly.type
_entity_poly.pdbx_seq_one_letter_code
_entity_poly.pdbx_strand_id
1 'polypeptide(L)'
;KTKRKSKSKAKSSAKSRKSSKSKSIKRTGKVNINTADAKTLTEFTGIGPVTAKKIIAYRRKNGKFKSAADLLNVKGIGEKTLKKMKPQLKF
;
A
#
# COMPACT_ATOMS: atom_id res chain seq x y z
N LYS A 1 22.20 -56.10 -9.83
CA LYS A 1 22.02 -55.57 -8.45
C LYS A 1 21.79 -54.06 -8.56
N THR A 2 20.66 -53.58 -9.07
CA THR A 2 19.49 -53.11 -8.29
C THR A 2 19.84 -52.33 -7.02
N LYS A 3 19.44 -51.05 -7.01
CA LYS A 3 18.42 -50.45 -6.13
C LYS A 3 18.86 -49.18 -5.36
N ARG A 4 18.30 -48.05 -5.83
CA ARG A 4 17.55 -47.00 -5.09
C ARG A 4 18.15 -46.43 -3.79
N LYS A 5 18.15 -45.09 -3.69
CA LYS A 5 17.10 -44.24 -3.07
C LYS A 5 17.58 -42.78 -3.11
N SER A 6 16.90 -41.85 -3.78
CA SER A 6 15.79 -41.00 -3.25
C SER A 6 16.30 -40.02 -2.16
N LYS A 7 16.12 -38.69 -2.23
CA LYS A 7 14.85 -37.96 -2.31
C LYS A 7 15.09 -36.43 -2.30
N SER A 8 14.07 -35.71 -2.79
CA SER A 8 13.62 -34.36 -2.37
C SER A 8 14.39 -33.15 -2.95
N LYS A 9 13.79 -32.11 -3.54
CA LYS A 9 12.38 -31.66 -3.64
C LYS A 9 12.21 -30.87 -4.95
N ALA A 10 11.34 -31.35 -5.84
CA ALA A 10 10.53 -30.46 -6.65
C ALA A 10 9.35 -30.00 -5.78
N LYS A 11 9.06 -28.70 -5.71
CA LYS A 11 7.71 -28.11 -5.70
C LYS A 11 7.72 -26.62 -5.34
N SER A 12 7.03 -25.87 -6.21
CA SER A 12 6.12 -24.78 -5.90
C SER A 12 6.66 -23.48 -5.31
N SER A 13 6.74 -22.45 -6.15
CA SER A 13 5.82 -21.30 -5.99
C SER A 13 5.62 -20.57 -7.30
N ALA A 14 4.91 -21.22 -8.23
CA ALA A 14 4.02 -20.49 -9.12
C ALA A 14 2.95 -19.84 -8.22
N LYS A 15 3.04 -18.52 -8.01
CA LYS A 15 1.88 -17.73 -7.58
C LYS A 15 1.59 -16.70 -8.66
N SER A 16 0.99 -17.24 -9.72
CA SER A 16 0.22 -16.44 -10.65
C SER A 16 -0.95 -15.76 -9.92
N ARG A 17 -1.38 -14.63 -10.50
CA ARG A 17 -2.73 -14.07 -10.43
C ARG A 17 -3.12 -13.48 -9.07
N LYS A 18 -3.00 -12.16 -8.96
CA LYS A 18 -4.16 -11.38 -8.53
C LYS A 18 -4.24 -10.00 -9.19
N SER A 19 -5.22 -9.92 -10.10
CA SER A 19 -6.04 -8.75 -10.40
C SER A 19 -5.42 -7.67 -11.27
N SER A 20 -5.49 -7.92 -12.58
CA SER A 20 -6.10 -6.97 -13.51
C SER A 20 -7.31 -6.27 -12.87
N LYS A 21 -7.10 -5.06 -12.36
CA LYS A 21 -8.20 -4.13 -12.12
C LYS A 21 -7.98 -2.93 -13.02
N SER A 22 -8.27 -3.13 -14.31
CA SER A 22 -8.82 -2.05 -15.12
C SER A 22 -10.07 -1.57 -14.40
N LYS A 23 -9.92 -0.51 -13.62
CA LYS A 23 -11.02 0.28 -13.08
C LYS A 23 -10.86 1.66 -13.69
N SER A 24 -11.35 1.79 -14.91
CA SER A 24 -11.88 3.04 -15.44
C SER A 24 -13.01 3.49 -14.51
N ILE A 25 -12.70 4.22 -13.44
CA ILE A 25 -13.71 4.80 -12.57
C ILE A 25 -13.32 6.25 -12.27
N LYS A 26 -14.07 7.15 -12.92
CA LYS A 26 -14.43 8.51 -12.51
C LYS A 26 -13.36 9.25 -11.69
N ARG A 27 -12.72 10.24 -12.32
CA ARG A 27 -11.85 11.24 -11.70
C ARG A 27 -12.64 12.22 -10.80
N THR A 28 -13.34 11.68 -9.81
CA THR A 28 -13.99 12.38 -8.68
C THR A 28 -13.92 11.52 -7.41
N GLY A 29 -12.97 10.57 -7.35
CA GLY A 29 -12.96 9.47 -6.39
C GLY A 29 -11.89 9.62 -5.30
N LYS A 30 -12.30 9.45 -4.06
CA LYS A 30 -11.41 9.35 -2.89
C LYS A 30 -10.30 8.32 -3.14
N VAL A 31 -9.05 8.69 -2.88
CA VAL A 31 -7.87 7.83 -2.99
C VAL A 31 -7.79 6.90 -1.78
N ASN A 32 -7.63 5.60 -2.04
CA ASN A 32 -7.45 4.65 -0.95
C ASN A 32 -5.99 4.61 -0.49
N ILE A 33 -5.70 5.06 0.73
CA ILE A 33 -4.34 5.10 1.29
C ILE A 33 -3.73 3.70 1.48
N ASN A 34 -4.56 2.69 1.74
CA ASN A 34 -4.12 1.32 1.97
C ASN A 34 -3.63 0.64 0.69
N THR A 35 -4.10 1.11 -0.47
CA THR A 35 -3.71 0.58 -1.79
C THR A 35 -2.97 1.59 -2.65
N ALA A 36 -2.88 2.85 -2.25
CA ALA A 36 -2.21 3.90 -3.01
C ALA A 36 -0.71 3.62 -3.16
N ASP A 37 -0.19 4.00 -4.32
CA ASP A 37 1.23 4.00 -4.64
C ASP A 37 1.91 5.28 -4.15
N ALA A 38 3.24 5.24 -4.05
CA ALA A 38 4.01 6.40 -3.61
C ALA A 38 3.74 7.65 -4.47
N LYS A 39 3.56 7.47 -5.78
CA LYS A 39 3.25 8.58 -6.70
C LYS A 39 1.90 9.23 -6.41
N THR A 40 0.86 8.43 -6.20
CA THR A 40 -0.47 8.95 -5.84
C THR A 40 -0.46 9.63 -4.47
N LEU A 41 0.34 9.11 -3.54
CA LEU A 41 0.51 9.76 -2.23
C LEU A 41 1.24 11.11 -2.35
N THR A 42 2.16 11.27 -3.29
CA THR A 42 2.83 12.56 -3.53
C THR A 42 1.99 13.61 -4.24
N GLU A 43 0.87 13.22 -4.86
CA GLU A 43 -0.07 14.17 -5.47
C GLU A 43 -0.79 15.03 -4.43
N PHE A 44 -0.79 14.59 -3.16
CA PHE A 44 -1.40 15.34 -2.08
C PHE A 44 -0.54 16.52 -1.62
N THR A 45 -1.18 17.67 -1.47
CA THR A 45 -0.53 18.89 -0.99
C THR A 45 0.07 18.69 0.41
N GLY A 46 1.39 18.79 0.51
CA GLY A 46 2.13 18.60 1.75
C GLY A 46 2.64 17.17 1.98
N ILE A 47 2.47 16.25 1.02
CA ILE A 47 3.14 14.95 1.02
C ILE A 47 4.23 14.92 -0.03
N GLY A 48 5.48 14.90 0.43
CA GLY A 48 6.64 14.64 -0.42
C GLY A 48 6.93 13.14 -0.60
N PRO A 49 7.87 12.79 -1.50
CA PRO A 49 8.25 11.40 -1.78
C PRO A 49 8.77 10.67 -0.54
N VAL A 50 9.40 11.38 0.40
CA VAL A 50 9.85 10.83 1.68
C VAL A 50 8.66 10.42 2.55
N THR A 51 7.66 11.29 2.69
CA THR A 51 6.46 11.03 3.48
C THR A 51 5.63 9.90 2.87
N ALA A 52 5.48 9.87 1.54
CA ALA A 52 4.84 8.78 0.82
C ALA A 52 5.49 7.41 1.12
N LYS A 53 6.83 7.33 1.06
CA LYS A 53 7.56 6.10 1.44
C LYS A 53 7.29 5.71 2.89
N LYS A 54 7.22 6.66 3.82
CA LYS A 54 6.92 6.39 5.23
C LYS A 54 5.50 5.86 5.44
N ILE A 55 4.50 6.35 4.70
CA ILE A 55 3.14 5.80 4.74
C ILE A 55 3.15 4.32 4.34
N ILE A 56 3.88 3.99 3.26
CA ILE A 56 4.00 2.60 2.79
C ILE A 56 4.75 1.74 3.80
N ALA A 57 5.83 2.25 4.40
CA ALA A 57 6.57 1.55 5.45
C ALA A 57 5.70 1.32 6.69
N TYR A 58 4.95 2.33 7.12
CA TYR A 58 4.02 2.24 8.24
C TYR A 58 2.95 1.19 7.97
N ARG A 59 2.32 1.17 6.78
CA ARG A 59 1.29 0.14 6.52
C ARG A 59 1.84 -1.28 6.48
N ARG A 60 3.11 -1.44 6.10
CA ARG A 60 3.78 -2.74 6.11
C ARG A 60 4.12 -3.22 7.53
N LYS A 61 4.42 -2.29 8.43
CA LYS A 61 4.82 -2.59 9.82
C LYS A 61 3.61 -2.68 10.77
N ASN A 62 2.68 -1.74 10.68
CA ASN A 62 1.55 -1.58 11.57
C ASN A 62 0.25 -2.17 10.99
N GLY A 63 0.21 -2.48 9.70
CA GLY A 63 -0.98 -2.93 8.99
C GLY A 63 -1.76 -1.79 8.34
N LYS A 64 -2.99 -2.06 7.94
CA LYS A 64 -3.81 -1.08 7.20
C LYS A 64 -4.22 0.09 8.09
N PHE A 65 -4.20 1.30 7.53
CA PHE A 65 -4.77 2.48 8.14
C PHE A 65 -6.28 2.31 8.25
N LYS A 66 -6.82 2.49 9.46
CA LYS A 66 -8.27 2.42 9.73
C LYS A 66 -8.95 3.77 9.62
N SER A 67 -8.20 4.85 9.87
CA SER A 67 -8.72 6.20 9.95
C SER A 67 -7.66 7.22 9.58
N ALA A 68 -8.11 8.45 9.33
CA ALA A 68 -7.23 9.58 9.02
C ALA A 68 -6.27 9.89 10.18
N ALA A 69 -6.71 9.67 11.43
CA ALA A 69 -5.87 9.89 12.60
C ALA A 69 -4.62 9.00 12.59
N ASP A 70 -4.71 7.79 12.05
CA ASP A 70 -3.59 6.86 11.99
C ASP A 70 -2.46 7.34 11.05
N LEU A 71 -2.77 8.29 10.15
CA LEU A 71 -1.75 8.97 9.35
C LEU A 71 -0.93 9.97 10.16
N LEU A 72 -1.44 10.50 11.28
CA LEU A 72 -0.65 11.37 12.17
C LEU A 72 0.48 10.61 12.87
N ASN A 73 0.36 9.27 12.99
CA ASN A 73 1.43 8.42 13.48
C ASN A 73 2.61 8.31 12.50
N VAL A 74 2.43 8.76 11.24
CA VAL A 74 3.48 8.75 10.22
C VAL A 74 4.30 10.04 10.30
N LYS A 75 5.58 9.90 10.65
CA LYS A 75 6.52 11.02 10.80
C LYS A 75 6.64 11.86 9.52
N GLY A 76 6.11 13.08 9.55
CA GLY A 76 6.06 14.00 8.40
C GLY A 76 4.66 14.29 7.89
N ILE A 77 3.63 13.67 8.45
CA ILE A 77 2.23 14.08 8.27
C ILE A 77 1.81 14.87 9.50
N GLY A 78 1.60 16.17 9.33
CA GLY A 78 1.00 17.02 10.35
C GLY A 78 -0.51 17.13 10.18
N GLU A 79 -1.18 17.70 11.19
CA GLU A 79 -2.63 17.95 11.17
C GLU A 79 -3.06 18.81 9.97
N LYS A 80 -2.23 19.79 9.59
CA LYS A 80 -2.49 20.66 8.42
C LYS A 80 -2.57 19.85 7.12
N THR A 81 -1.59 18.97 6.90
CA THR A 81 -1.55 18.08 5.73
C THR A 81 -2.72 17.11 5.76
N LEU A 82 -2.98 16.51 6.93
CA LEU A 82 -4.08 15.58 7.09
C LEU A 82 -5.42 16.23 6.79
N LYS A 83 -5.70 17.43 7.30
CA LYS A 83 -6.96 18.15 7.05
C LYS A 83 -7.21 18.36 5.55
N LYS A 84 -6.17 18.67 4.77
CA LYS A 84 -6.26 18.84 3.31
C LYS A 84 -6.52 17.52 2.58
N MET A 85 -5.95 16.42 3.05
CA MET A 85 -6.14 15.09 2.44
C MET A 85 -7.41 14.39 2.88
N LYS A 86 -7.85 14.59 4.13
CA LYS A 86 -9.02 13.95 4.75
C LYS A 86 -10.27 13.89 3.86
N PRO A 87 -10.68 14.97 3.14
CA PRO A 87 -11.84 14.89 2.24
C PRO A 87 -11.65 13.94 1.05
N GLN A 88 -10.40 13.72 0.64
CA GLN A 88 -10.00 12.91 -0.51
C GLN A 88 -9.55 11.49 -0.11
N LEU A 89 -9.49 11.17 1.19
CA LEU A 89 -9.01 9.87 1.67
C LEU A 89 -10.12 8.83 1.75
N LYS A 90 -9.74 7.59 1.47
CA LYS A 90 -10.50 6.36 1.70
C LYS A 90 -9.57 5.34 2.39
N PHE A 91 -10.14 4.52 3.26
CA PHE A 91 -9.45 3.43 3.97
C PHE A 91 -9.96 2.08 3.44
#